data_AF-A0A3B9KVA6-F1
#
_entry.id   AF-A0A3B9KVA6-F1
#
_cell.length_a   1.000
_cell.length_b   1.000
_cell.length_c   1.000
_cell.angle_alpha   90.00
_cell.angle_beta   90.00
_cell.angle_gamma   90.00
#
_symmetry.space_group_name_H-M   'P 1'
#
loop_
_entity.id
_entity.type
_entity.pdbx_description
1 polymer ?
#
loop_
_entity_poly.entity_id
_entity_poly.type
_entity_poly.pdbx_seq_one_letter_code
_entity_poly.pdbx_strand_id
1 'polypeptide(L)'
;MCLTVKRTTAETVVRTPPFPSVRSFITANVVPAFWSRNIPTALNFLRKRKALVVTSVRSTRTSSMFFSGEQRTTVLNYPAAPKGQSRRIWELDFLRGFAIILMCIDHLMYDLAYVFADVWRARGGAADAIARFACHWWAHEGHWIGRTRDVVQVVALCVFFGLCGGSTIFSRDNLSRAMKTFLAAALVTLGTYFASMLGIIEEEDIITFGVLHMLSFATVIVTAVYALTRLAKKRGDLVFFLVSAALTGIIFLVNYLISRATIEPNRWLMFLHEDLADIDWTGGDYFPLIPYLGYAFGGAAVITLLYGAGKSLFPKGDGVWNKPFRFVGRHTLVVVITHQVVNMLLLAVVTALFVDFGNFVIFG
;
A
#
# COMPACT_ATOMS: atom_id res chain seq x y z
N MET A 1 24.73 28.38 -53.65
CA MET A 1 25.92 27.82 -52.96
C MET A 1 26.23 28.75 -51.79
N CYS A 2 25.44 28.65 -50.72
CA CYS A 2 25.79 27.99 -49.46
C CYS A 2 26.91 28.72 -48.71
N LEU A 3 26.57 29.44 -47.64
CA LEU A 3 27.42 29.72 -46.48
C LEU A 3 26.50 30.17 -45.33
N THR A 4 25.90 29.19 -44.63
CA THR A 4 25.23 29.41 -43.35
C THR A 4 26.20 29.04 -42.24
N VAL A 5 26.52 30.03 -41.41
CA VAL A 5 27.38 29.91 -40.22
C VAL A 5 26.66 29.05 -39.18
N LYS A 6 27.27 27.91 -38.82
CA LYS A 6 26.89 27.08 -37.66
C LYS A 6 26.99 27.93 -36.38
N ARG A 7 25.86 28.16 -35.70
CA ARG A 7 25.84 28.39 -34.25
C ARG A 7 25.44 27.10 -33.57
N THR A 8 26.38 26.54 -32.83
CA THR A 8 26.20 25.49 -31.83
C THR A 8 25.51 26.10 -30.62
N THR A 9 24.28 25.67 -30.33
CA THR A 9 23.68 25.80 -28.99
C THR A 9 23.38 24.40 -28.51
N ALA A 10 24.17 23.94 -27.55
CA ALA A 10 23.89 22.75 -26.76
C ALA A 10 22.77 23.13 -25.77
N GLU A 11 21.53 22.74 -26.06
CA GLU A 11 20.46 22.76 -25.08
C GLU A 11 20.71 21.63 -24.08
N THR A 12 21.02 22.01 -22.85
CA THR A 12 21.10 21.09 -21.72
C THR A 12 19.68 20.83 -21.27
N VAL A 13 19.08 19.76 -21.80
CA VAL A 13 17.82 19.22 -21.30
C VAL A 13 18.07 18.77 -19.85
N VAL A 14 17.52 19.50 -18.89
CA VAL A 14 17.46 19.08 -17.49
C VAL A 14 16.50 17.91 -17.42
N ARG A 15 17.04 16.69 -17.50
CA ARG A 15 16.29 15.45 -17.31
C ARG A 15 15.89 15.36 -15.83
N THR A 16 14.61 15.15 -15.57
CA THR A 16 14.13 14.67 -14.28
C THR A 16 14.83 13.35 -13.95
N PRO A 17 15.40 13.18 -12.74
CA PRO A 17 15.99 11.91 -12.37
C PRO A 17 14.88 10.85 -12.24
N PRO A 18 15.13 9.61 -12.70
CA PRO A 18 14.20 8.51 -12.46
C PRO A 18 14.09 8.23 -10.95
N PHE A 19 12.98 7.62 -10.55
CA PHE A 19 12.68 7.19 -9.19
C PHE A 19 13.93 6.72 -8.43
N PRO A 20 14.18 7.20 -7.19
CA PRO A 20 15.19 6.60 -6.36
C PRO A 20 14.76 5.16 -6.02
N SER A 21 15.47 4.18 -6.60
CA SER A 21 15.32 2.78 -6.22
C SER A 21 15.51 2.60 -4.72
N VAL A 22 14.90 1.55 -4.16
CA VAL A 22 15.04 1.08 -2.76
C VAL A 22 16.52 0.97 -2.32
N ARG A 23 17.44 0.91 -3.28
CA ARG A 23 18.89 0.93 -3.11
C ARG A 23 19.42 2.15 -2.33
N SER A 24 18.77 3.31 -2.45
CA SER A 24 19.13 4.51 -1.68
C SER A 24 18.80 4.39 -0.18
N PHE A 25 17.94 3.43 0.20
CA PHE A 25 17.47 3.24 1.57
C PHE A 25 18.26 2.19 2.37
N ILE A 26 18.92 1.22 1.71
CA ILE A 26 19.65 0.16 2.42
C ILE A 26 21.10 0.56 2.74
N THR A 27 21.73 1.41 1.92
CA THR A 27 23.13 1.82 2.13
C THR A 27 23.29 3.04 3.02
N ALA A 28 22.22 3.82 3.27
CA ALA A 28 22.27 5.01 4.10
C ALA A 28 21.21 4.99 5.21
N ASN A 29 21.61 4.52 6.41
CA ASN A 29 21.02 4.88 7.70
C ASN A 29 19.76 4.16 8.23
N VAL A 30 19.68 2.82 8.17
CA VAL A 30 18.82 2.06 9.11
C VAL A 30 19.55 0.86 9.73
N VAL A 31 20.63 1.15 10.45
CA VAL A 31 21.03 0.34 11.61
C VAL A 31 21.20 1.33 12.77
N PRO A 32 20.19 1.52 13.63
CA PRO A 32 20.36 2.41 14.76
C PRO A 32 21.38 1.80 15.73
N ALA A 33 22.52 2.46 15.87
CA ALA A 33 23.47 2.36 16.99
C ALA A 33 22.85 2.67 18.37
N PHE A 34 21.52 2.69 18.46
CA PHE A 34 20.72 2.85 19.67
C PHE A 34 20.63 1.56 20.50
N TRP A 35 20.83 0.39 19.87
CA TRP A 35 20.75 -0.91 20.56
C TRP A 35 22.02 -1.32 21.32
N SER A 36 23.17 -0.67 21.09
CA SER A 36 24.44 -1.10 21.70
C SER A 36 24.79 -0.44 23.05
N ARG A 37 24.06 0.62 23.46
CA ARG A 37 24.45 1.43 24.65
C ARG A 37 23.59 1.28 25.92
N ASN A 38 22.46 0.55 25.88
CA ASN A 38 21.53 0.51 27.04
C ASN A 38 21.15 -0.89 27.56
N ILE A 39 21.83 -1.94 27.12
CA ILE A 39 21.57 -3.32 27.58
C ILE A 39 21.86 -3.54 29.09
N PRO A 40 22.87 -2.90 29.73
CA PRO A 40 23.14 -3.16 31.15
C PRO A 40 22.08 -2.56 32.11
N THR A 41 21.33 -1.54 31.68
CA THR A 41 20.44 -0.77 32.58
C THR A 41 19.01 -1.35 32.64
N ALA A 42 18.53 -1.97 31.56
CA ALA A 42 17.19 -2.56 31.48
C ALA A 42 17.03 -3.85 32.30
N LEU A 43 18.11 -4.64 32.45
CA LEU A 43 18.11 -5.89 33.22
C LEU A 43 18.00 -5.67 34.73
N ASN A 44 18.50 -4.55 35.26
CA ASN A 44 18.37 -4.21 36.68
C ASN A 44 16.98 -3.69 37.05
N PHE A 45 16.22 -3.14 36.09
CA PHE A 45 14.85 -2.68 36.32
C PHE A 45 13.85 -3.85 36.42
N LEU A 46 14.09 -4.95 35.71
CA LEU A 46 13.22 -6.13 35.70
C LEU A 46 13.34 -7.02 36.95
N ARG A 47 14.36 -6.82 37.79
CA ARG A 47 14.56 -7.63 39.01
C ARG A 47 13.78 -7.14 40.24
N LYS A 48 13.21 -5.91 40.21
CA LYS A 48 12.59 -5.26 41.39
C LYS A 48 11.05 -5.19 41.43
N ARG A 49 10.31 -5.82 40.52
CA ARG A 49 8.82 -5.88 40.63
C ARG A 49 8.28 -7.32 40.68
N LYS A 50 8.65 -8.06 41.72
CA LYS A 50 7.82 -9.15 42.27
C LYS A 50 6.97 -8.58 43.40
N ALA A 51 5.83 -7.99 43.06
CA ALA A 51 4.64 -7.79 43.90
C ALA A 51 3.83 -6.63 43.32
N LEU A 52 2.98 -6.92 42.34
CA LEU A 52 1.74 -6.17 42.18
C LEU A 52 0.71 -7.11 41.56
N VAL A 53 -0.27 -7.48 42.38
CA VAL A 53 -1.45 -8.23 41.96
C VAL A 53 -2.22 -7.33 41.00
N VAL A 54 -2.17 -7.64 39.71
CA VAL A 54 -3.04 -7.06 38.69
C VAL A 54 -3.99 -8.16 38.24
N THR A 55 -5.26 -7.96 38.55
CA THR A 55 -6.40 -8.75 38.11
C THR A 55 -6.32 -9.00 36.60
N SER A 56 -6.20 -10.28 36.23
CA SER A 56 -5.99 -10.71 34.85
C SER A 56 -7.24 -10.45 33.99
N VAL A 57 -7.14 -9.55 33.02
CA VAL A 57 -7.99 -9.63 31.83
C VAL A 57 -7.45 -10.77 30.99
N ARG A 58 -8.20 -11.88 30.96
CA ARG A 58 -7.80 -13.17 30.36
C ARG A 58 -7.84 -13.08 28.82
N SER A 59 -6.84 -12.43 28.22
CA SER A 59 -6.64 -12.34 26.76
C SER A 59 -5.75 -13.45 26.17
N THR A 60 -5.24 -14.37 27.00
CA THR A 60 -4.21 -15.37 26.63
C THR A 60 -4.73 -16.67 26.02
N ARG A 61 -6.03 -16.81 25.72
CA ARG A 61 -6.62 -18.09 25.23
C ARG A 61 -6.55 -18.34 23.72
N THR A 62 -6.18 -17.36 22.89
CA THR A 62 -6.19 -17.52 21.43
C THR A 62 -5.00 -18.33 20.91
N SER A 63 -3.78 -18.05 21.39
CA SER A 63 -2.57 -18.72 20.90
C SER A 63 -2.51 -20.19 21.31
N SER A 64 -2.82 -20.52 22.58
CA SER A 64 -2.79 -21.92 23.04
C SER A 64 -3.83 -22.80 22.35
N MET A 65 -5.01 -22.25 22.03
CA MET A 65 -6.04 -22.94 21.26
C MET A 65 -5.61 -23.16 19.81
N PHE A 66 -4.96 -22.18 19.17
CA PHE A 66 -4.45 -22.29 17.79
C PHE A 66 -3.45 -23.45 17.63
N PHE A 67 -2.56 -23.65 18.61
CA PHE A 67 -1.57 -24.74 18.58
C PHE A 67 -2.13 -26.11 19.00
N SER A 68 -3.24 -26.16 19.73
CA SER A 68 -3.83 -27.41 20.26
C SER A 68 -4.68 -28.19 19.23
N GLY A 69 -5.10 -27.58 18.12
CA GLY A 69 -5.95 -28.23 17.11
C GLY A 69 -7.33 -28.68 17.64
N GLU A 70 -7.75 -28.15 18.79
CA GLU A 70 -8.98 -28.51 19.47
C GLU A 70 -10.23 -27.99 18.71
N GLN A 71 -11.31 -28.76 18.70
CA GLN A 71 -12.47 -28.50 17.85
C GLN A 71 -13.16 -27.16 18.13
N ARG A 72 -13.80 -26.62 17.08
CA ARG A 72 -14.77 -25.50 17.14
C ARG A 72 -15.91 -25.67 18.17
N THR A 73 -16.07 -26.82 18.81
CA THR A 73 -17.20 -27.16 19.70
C THR A 73 -17.14 -26.46 21.06
N THR A 74 -15.96 -26.14 21.60
CA THR A 74 -15.85 -25.41 22.89
C THR A 74 -15.97 -23.88 22.74
N VAL A 75 -16.28 -23.39 21.54
CA VAL A 75 -16.53 -21.96 21.26
C VAL A 75 -18.04 -21.60 21.39
N LEU A 76 -18.86 -22.53 21.89
CA LEU A 76 -20.25 -22.27 22.25
C LEU A 76 -20.32 -21.43 23.54
N ASN A 77 -20.37 -20.12 23.35
CA ASN A 77 -21.31 -19.22 24.06
C ASN A 77 -21.31 -17.81 23.45
N TYR A 78 -21.20 -17.73 22.13
CA TYR A 78 -21.72 -16.60 21.37
C TYR A 78 -22.63 -17.17 20.29
N PRO A 79 -23.84 -16.63 20.10
CA PRO A 79 -24.76 -17.13 19.09
C PRO A 79 -24.03 -17.19 17.75
N ALA A 80 -24.19 -18.30 17.03
CA ALA A 80 -23.75 -18.40 15.65
C ALA A 80 -24.37 -17.21 14.89
N ALA A 81 -23.57 -16.54 14.04
CA ALA A 81 -24.14 -15.50 13.18
C ALA A 81 -25.25 -16.13 12.32
N PRO A 82 -26.41 -15.47 12.15
CA PRO A 82 -27.47 -16.00 11.31
C PRO A 82 -26.92 -16.36 9.92
N LYS A 83 -27.34 -17.52 9.39
CA LYS A 83 -26.97 -17.96 8.04
C LYS A 83 -27.27 -16.83 7.05
N GLY A 84 -26.24 -16.31 6.38
CA GLY A 84 -26.36 -15.22 5.41
C GLY A 84 -25.43 -14.04 5.67
N GLN A 85 -25.18 -13.66 6.93
CA GLN A 85 -24.35 -12.48 7.24
C GLN A 85 -22.86 -12.83 7.35
N SER A 86 -21.98 -12.12 6.62
CA SER A 86 -20.55 -12.15 6.92
C SER A 86 -20.31 -11.36 8.20
N ARG A 87 -19.69 -11.98 9.20
CA ARG A 87 -19.18 -11.25 10.38
C ARG A 87 -18.03 -10.37 9.90
N ARG A 88 -18.33 -9.13 9.54
CA ARG A 88 -17.30 -8.13 9.24
C ARG A 88 -16.59 -7.73 10.53
N ILE A 89 -15.28 -7.75 10.48
CA ILE A 89 -14.41 -7.35 11.57
C ILE A 89 -14.12 -5.86 11.39
N TRP A 90 -14.57 -5.03 12.33
CA TRP A 90 -14.56 -3.57 12.16
C TRP A 90 -13.13 -3.03 12.10
N GLU A 91 -12.18 -3.65 12.81
CA GLU A 91 -10.77 -3.28 12.81
C GLU A 91 -10.15 -3.42 11.43
N LEU A 92 -10.46 -4.50 10.71
CA LEU A 92 -9.93 -4.75 9.37
C LEU A 92 -10.50 -3.75 8.35
N ASP A 93 -11.79 -3.44 8.45
CA ASP A 93 -12.42 -2.41 7.61
C ASP A 93 -11.88 -1.01 7.94
N PHE A 94 -11.64 -0.70 9.23
CA PHE A 94 -11.06 0.57 9.68
C PHE A 94 -9.63 0.74 9.16
N LEU A 95 -8.76 -0.25 9.38
CA LEU A 95 -7.36 -0.19 8.94
C LEU A 95 -7.25 -0.08 7.42
N ARG A 96 -8.11 -0.80 6.68
CA ARG A 96 -8.16 -0.71 5.21
C ARG A 96 -8.56 0.70 4.78
N GLY A 97 -9.61 1.26 5.37
CA GLY A 97 -10.08 2.59 5.04
C GLY A 97 -9.07 3.68 5.40
N PHE A 98 -8.39 3.54 6.53
CA PHE A 98 -7.31 4.44 6.94
C PHE A 98 -6.16 4.45 5.93
N ALA A 99 -5.68 3.28 5.50
CA ALA A 99 -4.62 3.18 4.49
C ALA A 99 -5.02 3.80 3.15
N ILE A 100 -6.27 3.63 2.71
CA ILE A 100 -6.77 4.22 1.45
C ILE A 100 -6.89 5.74 1.57
N ILE A 101 -7.34 6.27 2.71
CA ILE A 101 -7.38 7.73 2.92
C ILE A 101 -5.97 8.31 2.85
N LEU A 102 -4.98 7.66 3.47
CA LEU A 102 -3.58 8.08 3.35
C LEU A 102 -3.10 8.05 1.90
N MET A 103 -3.44 7.01 1.13
CA MET A 103 -3.16 6.94 -0.30
C MET A 103 -3.80 8.11 -1.07
N CYS A 104 -5.05 8.48 -0.77
CA CYS A 104 -5.74 9.60 -1.44
C CYS A 104 -5.04 10.93 -1.14
N ILE A 105 -4.60 11.12 0.10
CA ILE A 105 -3.86 12.31 0.53
C ILE A 105 -2.50 12.37 -0.17
N ASP A 106 -1.79 11.24 -0.28
CA ASP A 106 -0.47 11.21 -0.94
C ASP A 106 -0.56 11.62 -2.42
N HIS A 107 -1.56 11.10 -3.15
CA HIS A 107 -1.83 11.49 -4.54
C HIS A 107 -2.31 12.94 -4.65
N LEU A 108 -3.15 13.42 -3.73
CA LEU A 108 -3.55 14.83 -3.71
C LEU A 108 -2.34 15.75 -3.52
N MET A 109 -1.39 15.37 -2.66
CA MET A 109 -0.13 16.10 -2.50
C MET A 109 0.73 16.04 -3.76
N TYR A 110 0.71 14.93 -4.50
CA TYR A 110 1.42 14.80 -5.77
C TYR A 110 0.88 15.80 -6.80
N ASP A 111 -0.44 15.77 -7.01
CA ASP A 111 -1.11 16.65 -7.96
C ASP A 111 -0.84 18.13 -7.62
N LEU A 112 -0.90 18.50 -6.32
CA LEU A 112 -0.55 19.84 -5.87
C LEU A 112 0.93 20.21 -6.09
N ALA A 113 1.84 19.25 -5.94
CA ALA A 113 3.28 19.49 -6.01
C ALA A 113 3.82 19.55 -7.44
N TYR A 114 3.22 18.79 -8.36
CA TYR A 114 3.75 18.58 -9.70
C TYR A 114 2.82 19.07 -10.82
N VAL A 115 1.51 19.13 -10.60
CA VAL A 115 0.54 19.55 -11.63
C VAL A 115 0.05 20.99 -11.40
N PHE A 116 -0.33 21.32 -10.16
CA PHE A 116 -0.94 22.62 -9.83
C PHE A 116 0.02 23.63 -9.20
N ALA A 117 1.26 23.23 -8.90
CA ALA A 117 2.18 24.01 -8.08
C ALA A 117 2.41 25.43 -8.63
N ASP A 118 2.65 25.58 -9.94
CA ASP A 118 3.01 26.87 -10.51
C ASP A 118 1.90 27.91 -10.37
N VAL A 119 0.66 27.51 -10.67
CA VAL A 119 -0.52 28.39 -10.54
C VAL A 119 -0.79 28.75 -9.08
N TRP A 120 -0.69 27.78 -8.18
CA TRP A 120 -0.92 27.99 -6.75
C TRP A 120 0.16 28.86 -6.11
N ARG A 121 1.41 28.72 -6.53
CA ARG A 121 2.53 29.53 -6.07
C ARG A 121 2.46 30.95 -6.62
N ALA A 122 2.08 31.13 -7.88
CA ALA A 122 1.90 32.45 -8.50
C ALA A 122 0.82 33.29 -7.78
N ARG A 123 -0.23 32.65 -7.25
CA ARG A 123 -1.26 33.33 -6.45
C ARG A 123 -0.72 33.94 -5.15
N GLY A 124 0.31 33.34 -4.54
CA GLY A 124 0.87 33.78 -3.27
C GLY A 124 0.00 33.45 -2.04
N GLY A 125 0.41 33.96 -0.88
CA GLY A 125 -0.33 33.81 0.38
C GLY A 125 -0.54 32.35 0.80
N ALA A 126 -1.78 31.99 1.16
CA ALA A 126 -2.10 30.63 1.61
C ALA A 126 -1.95 29.58 0.49
N ALA A 127 -2.22 29.93 -0.77
CA ALA A 127 -2.09 29.00 -1.90
C ALA A 127 -0.62 28.60 -2.12
N ASP A 128 0.30 29.57 -2.11
CA ASP A 128 1.75 29.31 -2.19
C ASP A 128 2.24 28.48 -1.00
N ALA A 129 1.75 28.75 0.22
CA ALA A 129 2.10 27.96 1.39
C ALA A 129 1.67 26.49 1.27
N ILE A 130 0.46 26.22 0.75
CA ILE A 130 -0.05 24.86 0.51
C ILE A 130 0.77 24.15 -0.57
N ALA A 131 1.02 24.81 -1.71
CA ALA A 131 1.82 24.22 -2.79
C ALA A 131 3.25 23.92 -2.33
N ARG A 132 3.89 24.82 -1.57
CA ARG A 132 5.21 24.54 -0.98
C ARG A 132 5.17 23.39 -0.01
N PHE A 133 4.13 23.26 0.83
CA PHE A 133 3.99 22.11 1.70
C PHE A 133 3.92 20.81 0.91
N ALA A 134 3.12 20.76 -0.16
CA ALA A 134 3.02 19.62 -1.06
C ALA A 134 4.38 19.30 -1.73
N CYS A 135 5.11 20.30 -2.22
CA CYS A 135 6.46 20.10 -2.76
C CYS A 135 7.42 19.54 -1.70
N HIS A 136 7.39 20.02 -0.44
CA HIS A 136 8.22 19.47 0.64
C HIS A 136 7.79 18.07 1.09
N TRP A 137 6.51 17.73 0.94
CA TRP A 137 5.98 16.39 1.19
C TRP A 137 6.56 15.38 0.19
N TRP A 138 6.76 15.78 -1.06
CA TRP A 138 7.33 14.95 -2.11
C TRP A 138 8.85 15.11 -2.32
N ALA A 139 9.47 16.17 -1.81
CA ALA A 139 10.91 16.38 -1.89
C ALA A 139 11.67 15.47 -0.91
N HIS A 140 12.37 14.47 -1.43
CA HIS A 140 13.20 13.53 -0.65
C HIS A 140 14.56 14.11 -0.23
N GLU A 141 14.99 15.23 -0.81
CA GLU A 141 16.32 15.82 -0.59
C GLU A 141 16.42 16.57 0.76
N GLY A 142 16.66 15.85 1.85
CA GLY A 142 17.06 16.41 3.14
C GLY A 142 15.92 16.95 4.02
N HIS A 143 14.73 17.17 3.47
CA HIS A 143 13.56 17.63 4.22
C HIS A 143 13.04 16.55 5.18
N TRP A 144 12.67 16.96 6.39
CA TRP A 144 12.09 16.04 7.37
C TRP A 144 10.66 15.61 6.98
N ILE A 145 9.93 16.46 6.25
CA ILE A 145 8.55 16.18 5.79
C ILE A 145 8.55 15.05 4.74
N GLY A 146 9.38 15.11 3.71
CA GLY A 146 9.52 14.01 2.75
C GLY A 146 9.89 12.68 3.42
N ARG A 147 10.79 12.70 4.41
CA ARG A 147 11.09 11.49 5.21
C ARG A 147 9.90 10.97 6.01
N THR A 148 8.99 11.85 6.46
CA THR A 148 7.75 11.39 7.10
C THR A 148 6.81 10.72 6.11
N ARG A 149 6.72 11.23 4.87
CA ARG A 149 5.98 10.57 3.79
C ARG A 149 6.49 9.15 3.57
N ASP A 150 7.80 8.95 3.44
CA ASP A 150 8.38 7.62 3.18
C ASP A 150 7.94 6.58 4.22
N VAL A 151 7.98 6.96 5.50
CA VAL A 151 7.53 6.10 6.59
C VAL A 151 6.02 5.86 6.52
N VAL A 152 5.23 6.90 6.29
CA VAL A 152 3.76 6.81 6.18
C VAL A 152 3.37 5.91 4.99
N GLN A 153 4.05 6.06 3.87
CA GLN A 153 3.85 5.28 2.66
C GLN A 153 4.15 3.80 2.92
N VAL A 154 5.32 3.47 3.46
CA VAL A 154 5.68 2.07 3.77
C VAL A 154 4.67 1.45 4.72
N VAL A 155 4.25 2.17 5.76
CA VAL A 155 3.22 1.70 6.70
C VAL A 155 1.87 1.48 5.99
N ALA A 156 1.43 2.43 5.16
CA ALA A 156 0.19 2.32 4.42
C ALA A 156 0.20 1.13 3.46
N LEU A 157 1.30 0.91 2.73
CA LEU A 157 1.48 -0.21 1.82
C LEU A 157 1.48 -1.55 2.58
N CYS A 158 2.23 -1.64 3.69
CA CYS A 158 2.24 -2.84 4.54
C CYS A 158 0.83 -3.21 5.02
N VAL A 159 0.09 -2.22 5.52
CA VAL A 159 -1.29 -2.41 6.00
C VAL A 159 -2.21 -2.79 4.84
N PHE A 160 -2.18 -2.05 3.74
CA PHE A 160 -3.09 -2.24 2.62
C PHE A 160 -2.88 -3.60 1.92
N PHE A 161 -1.66 -3.90 1.48
CA PHE A 161 -1.36 -5.18 0.83
C PHE A 161 -1.55 -6.35 1.80
N GLY A 162 -1.14 -6.18 3.06
CA GLY A 162 -1.32 -7.21 4.08
C GLY A 162 -2.79 -7.53 4.35
N LEU A 163 -3.65 -6.50 4.45
CA LEU A 163 -5.10 -6.68 4.58
C LEU A 163 -5.72 -7.32 3.34
N CYS A 164 -5.26 -6.98 2.14
CA CYS A 164 -5.68 -7.63 0.89
C CYS A 164 -5.36 -9.12 0.92
N GLY A 165 -4.13 -9.48 1.28
CA GLY A 165 -3.71 -10.88 1.43
C GLY A 165 -4.54 -11.64 2.45
N GLY A 166 -4.67 -11.16 3.69
CA GLY A 166 -5.46 -11.86 4.72
C GLY A 166 -6.98 -11.80 4.52
N SER A 167 -7.51 -10.89 3.71
CA SER A 167 -8.95 -10.89 3.36
C SER A 167 -9.38 -12.16 2.61
N THR A 168 -8.44 -12.88 2.00
CA THR A 168 -8.69 -14.16 1.32
C THR A 168 -9.29 -15.23 2.23
N ILE A 169 -8.93 -15.21 3.52
CA ILE A 169 -9.35 -16.19 4.53
C ILE A 169 -10.85 -16.05 4.83
N PHE A 170 -11.36 -14.81 4.82
CA PHE A 170 -12.75 -14.49 5.19
C PHE A 170 -13.69 -14.39 4.00
N SER A 171 -13.16 -14.36 2.78
CA SER A 171 -13.97 -14.26 1.56
C SER A 171 -14.65 -15.57 1.24
N ARG A 172 -15.91 -15.50 0.78
CA ARG A 172 -16.64 -16.66 0.27
C ARG A 172 -16.23 -17.02 -1.15
N ASP A 173 -15.85 -16.01 -1.93
CA ASP A 173 -15.48 -16.14 -3.33
C ASP A 173 -14.30 -15.23 -3.63
N ASN A 174 -13.10 -15.82 -3.65
CA ASN A 174 -11.87 -15.11 -3.95
C ASN A 174 -11.65 -14.96 -5.46
N LEU A 175 -12.18 -15.87 -6.28
CA LEU A 175 -12.01 -15.82 -7.72
C LEU A 175 -12.84 -14.68 -8.30
N SER A 176 -14.12 -14.54 -7.90
CA SER A 176 -14.93 -13.39 -8.31
C SER A 176 -14.32 -12.08 -7.84
N ARG A 177 -13.71 -12.04 -6.64
CA ARG A 177 -13.01 -10.84 -6.17
C ARG A 177 -11.81 -10.51 -7.05
N ALA A 178 -10.93 -11.47 -7.34
CA ALA A 178 -9.79 -11.28 -8.22
C ALA A 178 -10.23 -10.81 -9.61
N MET A 179 -11.23 -11.47 -10.20
CA MET A 179 -11.75 -11.10 -11.52
C MET A 179 -12.33 -9.68 -11.56
N LYS A 180 -13.10 -9.27 -10.53
CA LYS A 180 -13.60 -7.90 -10.43
C LYS A 180 -12.47 -6.88 -10.33
N THR A 181 -11.44 -7.18 -9.54
CA THR A 181 -10.26 -6.32 -9.41
C THR A 181 -9.47 -6.27 -10.72
N PHE A 182 -9.32 -7.39 -11.42
CA PHE A 182 -8.64 -7.45 -12.73
C PHE A 182 -9.37 -6.65 -13.80
N LEU A 183 -10.70 -6.81 -13.90
CA LEU A 183 -11.51 -6.03 -14.84
C LEU A 183 -11.42 -4.53 -14.54
N ALA A 184 -11.45 -4.15 -13.26
CA ALA A 184 -11.21 -2.77 -12.86
C ALA A 184 -9.81 -2.28 -13.28
N ALA A 185 -8.77 -3.10 -13.09
CA ALA A 185 -7.41 -2.79 -13.50
C ALA A 185 -7.31 -2.56 -15.01
N ALA A 186 -7.90 -3.45 -15.82
CA ALA A 186 -7.95 -3.32 -17.27
C ALA A 186 -8.71 -2.07 -17.72
N LEU A 187 -9.78 -1.69 -17.03
CA LEU A 187 -10.51 -0.45 -17.29
C LEU A 187 -9.66 0.79 -16.97
N VAL A 188 -8.86 0.75 -15.90
CA VAL A 188 -7.92 1.83 -15.58
C VAL A 188 -6.85 1.95 -16.67
N THR A 189 -6.22 0.85 -17.08
CA THR A 189 -5.24 0.84 -18.18
C THR A 189 -5.83 1.40 -19.47
N LEU A 190 -7.04 0.98 -19.82
CA LEU A 190 -7.74 1.47 -21.01
C LEU A 190 -8.05 2.97 -20.88
N GLY A 191 -8.49 3.41 -19.70
CA GLY A 191 -8.76 4.81 -19.39
C GLY A 191 -7.51 5.68 -19.52
N THR A 192 -6.37 5.24 -18.98
CA THR A 192 -5.10 5.97 -19.10
C THR A 192 -4.58 5.96 -20.53
N TYR A 193 -4.74 4.85 -21.26
CA TYR A 193 -4.39 4.79 -22.68
C TYR A 193 -5.20 5.79 -23.52
N PHE A 194 -6.52 5.86 -23.30
CA PHE A 194 -7.37 6.85 -23.97
C PHE A 194 -7.01 8.29 -23.56
N ALA A 195 -6.70 8.53 -22.28
CA ALA A 195 -6.26 9.83 -21.82
C ALA A 195 -4.96 10.26 -22.52
N SER A 196 -4.00 9.35 -22.68
CA SER A 196 -2.76 9.60 -23.40
C SER A 196 -3.01 9.91 -24.88
N MET A 197 -3.89 9.15 -25.55
CA MET A 197 -4.29 9.41 -26.94
C MET A 197 -4.95 10.79 -27.14
N LEU A 198 -5.66 11.29 -26.12
CA LEU A 198 -6.27 12.62 -26.12
C LEU A 198 -5.29 13.74 -25.74
N GLY A 199 -4.02 13.41 -25.45
CA GLY A 199 -3.02 14.37 -24.98
C GLY A 199 -3.27 14.89 -23.56
N ILE A 200 -4.03 14.14 -22.75
CA ILE A 200 -4.37 14.50 -21.36
C ILE A 200 -3.25 14.09 -20.40
N ILE A 201 -2.58 12.97 -20.66
CA ILE A 201 -1.44 12.48 -19.89
C ILE A 201 -0.31 12.08 -20.85
N GLU A 202 0.91 11.99 -20.34
CA GLU A 202 2.07 11.54 -21.12
C GLU A 202 1.99 10.04 -21.41
N GLU A 203 2.68 9.57 -22.46
CA GLU A 203 2.73 8.13 -22.79
C GLU A 203 3.40 7.31 -21.68
N GLU A 204 4.34 7.91 -20.96
CA GLU A 204 5.07 7.30 -19.82
C GLU A 204 4.17 7.08 -18.59
N ASP A 205 3.04 7.81 -18.48
CA ASP A 205 2.10 7.71 -17.37
C ASP A 205 1.06 6.60 -17.56
N ILE A 206 1.03 5.93 -18.72
CA ILE A 206 0.07 4.86 -19.01
C ILE A 206 0.26 3.73 -18.00
N ILE A 207 -0.81 3.40 -17.27
CA ILE A 207 -0.79 2.35 -16.25
C ILE A 207 -0.88 0.98 -16.93
N THR A 208 0.27 0.34 -17.14
CA THR A 208 0.39 -1.00 -17.74
C THR A 208 0.25 -2.12 -16.70
N PHE A 209 0.86 -1.95 -15.52
CA PHE A 209 0.82 -2.90 -14.40
C PHE A 209 0.80 -2.20 -13.03
N GLY A 210 -0.34 -1.58 -12.72
CA GLY A 210 -0.55 -0.91 -11.43
C GLY A 210 -1.03 -1.79 -10.27
N VAL A 211 -1.37 -1.13 -9.16
CA VAL A 211 -1.72 -1.78 -7.88
C VAL A 211 -2.90 -2.75 -8.01
N LEU A 212 -3.89 -2.45 -8.86
CA LEU A 212 -5.06 -3.33 -9.06
C LEU A 212 -4.69 -4.63 -9.79
N HIS A 213 -3.76 -4.58 -10.74
CA HIS A 213 -3.26 -5.79 -11.41
C HIS A 213 -2.60 -6.70 -10.38
N MET A 214 -1.61 -6.15 -9.67
CA MET A 214 -0.92 -6.82 -8.57
C MET A 214 -1.90 -7.46 -7.59
N LEU A 215 -2.89 -6.71 -7.08
CA LEU A 215 -3.84 -7.20 -6.08
C LEU A 215 -4.70 -8.35 -6.58
N SER A 216 -5.04 -8.35 -7.87
CA SER A 216 -5.74 -9.47 -8.51
C SER A 216 -4.88 -10.73 -8.50
N PHE A 217 -3.65 -10.63 -9.02
CA PHE A 217 -2.71 -11.77 -9.07
C PHE A 217 -2.37 -12.27 -7.66
N ALA A 218 -2.08 -11.37 -6.72
CA ALA A 218 -1.82 -11.71 -5.33
C ALA A 218 -3.03 -12.42 -4.70
N THR A 219 -4.27 -11.99 -4.98
CA THR A 219 -5.47 -12.67 -4.50
C THR A 219 -5.54 -14.11 -5.01
N VAL A 220 -5.28 -14.35 -6.30
CA VAL A 220 -5.28 -15.70 -6.88
C VAL A 220 -4.20 -16.56 -6.24
N ILE A 221 -2.97 -16.04 -6.14
CA ILE A 221 -1.82 -16.78 -5.58
C ILE A 221 -2.05 -17.13 -4.11
N VAL A 222 -2.44 -16.16 -3.28
CA VAL A 222 -2.72 -16.40 -1.85
C VAL A 222 -3.89 -17.38 -1.68
N THR A 223 -4.92 -17.28 -2.52
CA THR A 223 -6.05 -18.23 -2.51
C THR A 223 -5.61 -19.64 -2.87
N ALA A 224 -4.75 -19.81 -3.88
CA ALA A 224 -4.20 -21.11 -4.26
C ALA A 224 -3.38 -21.72 -3.11
N VAL A 225 -2.49 -20.94 -2.48
CA VAL A 225 -1.73 -21.39 -1.31
C VAL A 225 -2.66 -21.74 -0.14
N TYR A 226 -3.69 -20.94 0.12
CA TYR A 226 -4.69 -21.23 1.14
C TYR A 226 -5.45 -22.54 0.85
N ALA A 227 -5.85 -22.79 -0.40
CA ALA A 227 -6.51 -24.04 -0.80
C ALA A 227 -5.59 -25.26 -0.62
N LEU A 228 -4.32 -25.16 -1.02
CA LEU A 228 -3.34 -26.24 -0.85
C LEU A 228 -3.07 -26.56 0.62
N THR A 229 -2.96 -25.55 1.48
CA THR A 229 -2.71 -25.75 2.91
C THR A 229 -3.92 -26.36 3.64
N ARG A 230 -5.15 -26.19 3.10
CA ARG A 230 -6.35 -26.89 3.60
C ARG A 230 -6.34 -28.40 3.39
N LEU A 231 -5.47 -28.93 2.52
CA LEU A 231 -5.23 -30.37 2.39
C LEU A 231 -4.71 -30.99 3.71
N ALA A 232 -4.07 -30.19 4.57
CA ALA A 232 -3.65 -30.59 5.92
C ALA A 232 -4.79 -30.69 6.95
N LYS A 233 -6.06 -30.60 6.51
CA LYS A 233 -7.28 -30.77 7.31
C LYS A 233 -7.24 -29.94 8.61
N LYS A 234 -7.17 -30.61 9.77
CA LYS A 234 -7.23 -30.00 11.11
C LYS A 234 -6.12 -28.99 11.38
N ARG A 235 -4.98 -29.10 10.68
CA ARG A 235 -3.83 -28.20 10.85
C ARG A 235 -3.75 -27.13 9.76
N GLY A 236 -4.76 -27.01 8.89
CA GLY A 236 -4.71 -26.14 7.72
C GLY A 236 -4.38 -24.68 8.04
N ASP A 237 -4.95 -24.10 9.11
CA ASP A 237 -4.68 -22.71 9.50
C ASP A 237 -3.25 -22.50 10.01
N LEU A 238 -2.73 -23.45 10.79
CA LEU A 238 -1.34 -23.42 11.26
C LEU A 238 -0.37 -23.58 10.09
N VAL A 239 -0.63 -24.52 9.18
CA VAL A 239 0.20 -24.72 7.99
C VAL A 239 0.15 -23.47 7.10
N PHE A 240 -1.03 -22.88 6.89
CA PHE A 240 -1.17 -21.64 6.13
C PHE A 240 -0.39 -20.48 6.74
N PHE A 241 -0.45 -20.31 8.07
CA PHE A 241 0.34 -19.33 8.79
C PHE A 241 1.85 -19.54 8.56
N LEU A 242 2.36 -20.76 8.76
CA LEU A 242 3.78 -21.07 8.62
C LEU A 242 4.26 -20.89 7.18
N VAL A 243 3.48 -21.38 6.20
CA VAL A 243 3.79 -21.22 4.77
C VAL A 243 3.77 -19.76 4.37
N SER A 244 2.77 -18.97 4.79
CA SER A 244 2.70 -17.54 4.48
C SER A 244 3.87 -16.77 5.11
N ALA A 245 4.25 -17.08 6.35
CA ALA A 245 5.41 -16.47 7.00
C ALA A 245 6.73 -16.83 6.27
N ALA A 246 6.90 -18.08 5.85
CA ALA A 246 8.06 -18.52 5.08
C ALA A 246 8.12 -17.83 3.70
N LEU A 247 6.99 -17.80 2.97
CA LEU A 247 6.90 -17.13 1.67
C LEU A 247 7.18 -15.64 1.76
N THR A 248 6.75 -14.98 2.84
CA THR A 248 7.09 -13.57 3.10
C THR A 248 8.60 -13.37 3.14
N GLY A 249 9.31 -14.18 3.93
CA GLY A 249 10.77 -14.12 4.03
C GLY A 249 11.47 -14.46 2.71
N ILE A 250 10.99 -15.49 1.99
CA ILE A 250 11.54 -15.89 0.69
C ILE A 250 11.36 -14.76 -0.34
N ILE A 251 10.19 -14.13 -0.43
CA ILE A 251 9.93 -13.06 -1.40
C ILE A 251 10.83 -11.85 -1.14
N PHE A 252 11.01 -11.44 0.12
CA PHE A 252 11.92 -10.35 0.46
C PHE A 252 13.40 -10.72 0.21
N LEU A 253 13.78 -11.98 0.44
CA LEU A 253 15.11 -12.47 0.06
C LEU A 253 15.31 -12.42 -1.45
N VAL A 254 14.32 -12.86 -2.24
CA VAL A 254 14.37 -12.81 -3.71
C VAL A 254 14.46 -11.36 -4.19
N ASN A 255 13.67 -10.44 -3.62
CA ASN A 255 13.78 -9.00 -3.89
C ASN A 255 15.22 -8.50 -3.66
N TYR A 256 15.80 -8.81 -2.50
CA TYR A 256 17.16 -8.43 -2.17
C TYR A 256 18.21 -8.99 -3.15
N LEU A 257 18.02 -10.23 -3.61
CA LEU A 257 18.92 -10.86 -4.58
C LEU A 257 18.78 -10.23 -5.98
N ILE A 258 17.55 -9.99 -6.45
CA ILE A 258 17.29 -9.35 -7.76
C ILE A 258 17.88 -7.94 -7.78
N SER A 259 17.64 -7.11 -6.75
CA SER A 259 18.16 -5.73 -6.69
C SER A 259 19.69 -5.60 -6.57
N ARG A 260 20.40 -6.71 -6.46
CA ARG A 260 21.87 -6.76 -6.48
C ARG A 260 22.43 -7.44 -7.71
N ALA A 261 21.60 -8.12 -8.48
CA ALA A 261 22.00 -8.74 -9.72
C ALA A 261 22.08 -7.67 -10.82
N THR A 262 23.03 -7.84 -11.75
CA THR A 262 23.03 -7.10 -13.00
C THR A 262 22.25 -7.93 -14.01
N ILE A 263 21.00 -7.55 -14.26
CA ILE A 263 20.10 -8.26 -15.16
C ILE A 263 19.70 -7.30 -16.27
N GLU A 264 19.75 -7.77 -17.52
CA GLU A 264 19.23 -7.00 -18.65
C GLU A 264 17.70 -6.89 -18.55
N PRO A 265 17.13 -5.66 -18.54
CA PRO A 265 15.69 -5.47 -18.45
C PRO A 265 14.93 -6.16 -19.58
N ASN A 266 13.73 -6.65 -19.29
CA ASN A 266 12.84 -7.24 -20.27
C ASN A 266 11.40 -6.84 -19.96
N ARG A 267 10.75 -6.16 -20.91
CA ARG A 267 9.35 -5.73 -20.78
C ARG A 267 8.40 -6.86 -20.34
N TRP A 268 8.63 -8.09 -20.79
CA TRP A 268 7.77 -9.22 -20.41
C TRP A 268 7.93 -9.66 -18.96
N LEU A 269 8.92 -9.16 -18.25
CA LEU A 269 9.16 -9.42 -16.82
C LEU A 269 8.74 -8.25 -15.94
N MET A 270 8.15 -7.18 -16.49
CA MET A 270 7.74 -5.99 -15.75
C MET A 270 6.79 -6.31 -14.58
N PHE A 271 5.99 -7.37 -14.68
CA PHE A 271 5.06 -7.74 -13.63
C PHE A 271 5.74 -8.41 -12.42
N LEU A 272 7.01 -8.84 -12.55
CA LEU A 272 7.72 -9.56 -11.50
C LEU A 272 8.46 -8.64 -10.55
N HIS A 273 9.25 -7.70 -11.06
CA HIS A 273 10.15 -6.87 -10.25
C HIS A 273 10.56 -5.60 -11.00
N GLU A 274 10.82 -4.50 -10.27
CA GLU A 274 11.25 -3.21 -10.85
C GLU A 274 12.56 -3.32 -11.64
N ASP A 275 13.61 -3.90 -11.07
CA ASP A 275 14.91 -4.12 -11.75
C ASP A 275 14.85 -5.10 -12.94
N LEU A 276 13.71 -5.74 -13.21
CA LEU A 276 13.50 -6.56 -14.41
C LEU A 276 12.68 -5.82 -15.49
N ALA A 277 12.04 -4.71 -15.12
CA ALA A 277 11.19 -3.93 -15.99
C ALA A 277 12.02 -2.99 -16.86
N ASP A 278 11.56 -2.82 -18.10
CA ASP A 278 11.99 -1.72 -18.94
C ASP A 278 11.31 -0.43 -18.44
N ILE A 279 12.08 0.65 -18.24
CA ILE A 279 11.61 1.84 -17.50
C ILE A 279 10.41 2.50 -18.19
N ASP A 280 10.40 2.46 -19.52
CA ASP A 280 9.35 3.00 -20.40
C ASP A 280 7.99 2.29 -20.23
N TRP A 281 7.94 1.19 -19.47
CA TRP A 281 6.75 0.36 -19.27
C TRP A 281 6.25 0.34 -17.83
N THR A 282 6.79 1.18 -16.95
CA THR A 282 6.43 1.17 -15.53
C THR A 282 5.17 1.98 -15.21
N GLY A 283 4.86 3.06 -15.94
CA GLY A 283 3.60 3.80 -15.78
C GLY A 283 3.51 4.64 -14.49
N GLY A 284 2.51 5.52 -14.40
CA GLY A 284 2.31 6.37 -13.21
C GLY A 284 1.85 5.63 -11.94
N ASP A 285 1.41 4.38 -12.08
CA ASP A 285 1.07 3.46 -10.98
C ASP A 285 1.74 2.11 -11.29
N TYR A 286 2.86 1.83 -10.59
CA TYR A 286 3.67 0.63 -10.82
C TYR A 286 3.87 -0.19 -9.55
N PHE A 287 3.33 -1.40 -9.54
CA PHE A 287 3.45 -2.31 -8.41
C PHE A 287 3.69 -3.74 -8.89
N PRO A 288 4.95 -4.17 -9.10
CA PRO A 288 5.26 -5.55 -9.45
C PRO A 288 4.85 -6.56 -8.37
N LEU A 289 4.91 -7.86 -8.68
CA LEU A 289 4.63 -8.90 -7.68
C LEU A 289 5.68 -8.93 -6.57
N ILE A 290 6.95 -8.70 -6.86
CA ILE A 290 8.04 -8.64 -5.88
C ILE A 290 8.41 -7.17 -5.71
N PRO A 291 8.45 -6.63 -4.47
CA PRO A 291 8.32 -7.31 -3.18
C PRO A 291 6.89 -7.49 -2.68
N TYR A 292 5.89 -6.93 -3.38
CA TYR A 292 4.62 -6.61 -2.73
C TYR A 292 3.74 -7.81 -2.38
N LEU A 293 3.91 -8.94 -3.08
CA LEU A 293 3.34 -10.24 -2.72
C LEU A 293 3.85 -10.71 -1.34
N GLY A 294 5.06 -10.31 -0.94
CA GLY A 294 5.61 -10.51 0.39
C GLY A 294 4.79 -9.80 1.46
N TYR A 295 4.40 -8.54 1.24
CA TYR A 295 3.49 -7.83 2.16
C TYR A 295 2.12 -8.53 2.25
N ALA A 296 1.59 -9.03 1.12
CA ALA A 296 0.33 -9.76 1.10
C ALA A 296 0.39 -11.06 1.91
N PHE A 297 1.43 -11.88 1.74
CA PHE A 297 1.63 -13.08 2.57
C PHE A 297 1.92 -12.74 4.03
N GLY A 298 2.68 -11.68 4.30
CA GLY A 298 2.98 -11.24 5.66
C GLY A 298 1.70 -10.86 6.41
N GLY A 299 0.83 -10.09 5.77
CA GLY A 299 -0.49 -9.79 6.31
C GLY A 299 -1.40 -11.00 6.40
N ALA A 300 -1.36 -11.94 5.44
CA ALA A 300 -2.10 -13.19 5.53
C ALA A 300 -1.67 -14.02 6.75
N ALA A 301 -0.38 -14.09 7.06
CA ALA A 301 0.15 -14.74 8.26
C ALA A 301 -0.37 -14.04 9.54
N VAL A 302 -0.20 -12.71 9.64
CA VAL A 302 -0.65 -11.92 10.80
C VAL A 302 -2.16 -12.04 11.02
N ILE A 303 -2.96 -11.96 9.96
CA ILE A 303 -4.42 -12.06 10.03
C ILE A 303 -4.86 -13.48 10.39
N THR A 304 -4.20 -14.52 9.88
CA THR A 304 -4.50 -15.91 10.29
C THR A 304 -4.25 -16.09 11.79
N LEU A 305 -3.13 -15.58 12.29
CA LEU A 305 -2.75 -15.69 13.70
C LEU A 305 -3.71 -14.93 14.62
N LEU A 306 -4.04 -13.68 14.27
CA LEU A 306 -4.79 -12.78 15.14
C LEU A 306 -6.31 -12.90 14.97
N TYR A 307 -6.77 -13.10 13.74
CA TYR A 307 -8.17 -13.04 13.35
C TYR A 307 -8.69 -14.36 12.75
N GLY A 308 -7.92 -15.45 12.72
CA GLY A 308 -8.34 -16.73 12.13
C GLY A 308 -9.65 -17.30 12.71
N ALA A 309 -9.99 -16.93 13.94
CA ALA A 309 -11.28 -17.28 14.57
C ALA A 309 -12.48 -16.46 14.05
N GLY A 310 -12.27 -15.45 13.19
CA GLY A 310 -13.30 -14.57 12.65
C GLY A 310 -13.90 -13.62 13.69
N LYS A 311 -13.15 -13.25 14.73
CA LYS A 311 -13.61 -12.41 15.84
C LYS A 311 -12.79 -11.12 15.92
N SER A 312 -13.48 -10.03 16.25
CA SER A 312 -12.87 -8.75 16.62
C SER A 312 -12.02 -8.91 17.88
N LEU A 313 -10.85 -8.26 17.90
CA LEU A 313 -9.96 -8.21 19.07
C LEU A 313 -10.41 -7.14 20.07
N PHE A 314 -11.03 -6.07 19.56
CA PHE A 314 -11.50 -4.92 20.33
C PHE A 314 -12.99 -4.67 20.10
N PRO A 315 -13.90 -5.60 20.49
CA PRO A 315 -15.32 -5.48 20.17
C PRO A 315 -15.99 -4.26 20.80
N LYS A 316 -15.50 -3.79 21.96
CA LYS A 316 -16.00 -2.58 22.64
C LYS A 316 -15.48 -1.27 22.03
N GLY A 317 -14.53 -1.34 21.10
CA GLY A 317 -13.98 -0.17 20.41
C GLY A 317 -14.77 0.27 19.18
N ASP A 318 -15.72 -0.54 18.71
CA ASP A 318 -16.57 -0.18 17.57
C ASP A 318 -17.55 0.94 17.95
N GLY A 319 -17.70 1.95 17.10
CA GLY A 319 -18.53 3.12 17.44
C GLY A 319 -18.73 4.08 16.28
N VAL A 320 -19.27 5.27 16.58
CA VAL A 320 -19.59 6.29 15.56
C VAL A 320 -18.31 6.93 14.98
N TRP A 321 -17.27 7.09 15.79
CA TRP A 321 -16.01 7.76 15.43
C TRP A 321 -15.28 7.08 14.26
N ASN A 322 -15.43 5.78 14.09
CA ASN A 322 -14.73 5.00 13.06
C ASN A 322 -15.55 4.82 11.76
N LYS A 323 -16.78 5.35 11.71
CA LYS A 323 -17.69 5.17 10.58
C LYS A 323 -17.12 5.67 9.24
N PRO A 324 -16.45 6.84 9.14
CA PRO A 324 -15.90 7.32 7.87
C PRO A 324 -14.83 6.35 7.31
N PHE A 325 -13.90 5.93 8.16
CA PHE A 325 -12.85 4.97 7.79
C PHE A 325 -13.46 3.63 7.35
N ARG A 326 -14.42 3.09 8.12
CA ARG A 326 -15.09 1.84 7.73
C ARG A 326 -15.89 1.97 6.45
N PHE A 327 -16.48 3.14 6.19
CA PHE A 327 -17.18 3.38 4.93
C PHE A 327 -16.20 3.27 3.75
N VAL A 328 -15.06 3.96 3.81
CA VAL A 328 -14.00 3.86 2.79
C VAL A 328 -13.49 2.42 2.67
N GLY A 329 -13.19 1.76 3.78
CA GLY A 329 -12.70 0.38 3.81
C GLY A 329 -13.72 -0.66 3.31
N ARG A 330 -15.01 -0.34 3.27
CA ARG A 330 -16.06 -1.19 2.68
C ARG A 330 -16.24 -0.97 1.18
N HIS A 331 -15.93 0.24 0.71
CA HIS A 331 -16.07 0.65 -0.70
C HIS A 331 -14.70 0.83 -1.37
N THR A 332 -13.68 0.10 -0.89
CA THR A 332 -12.28 0.22 -1.31
C THR A 332 -12.10 0.27 -2.81
N LEU A 333 -12.67 -0.68 -3.56
CA LEU A 333 -12.45 -0.75 -5.00
C LEU A 333 -12.95 0.50 -5.72
N VAL A 334 -14.11 1.03 -5.31
CA VAL A 334 -14.66 2.26 -5.90
C VAL A 334 -13.73 3.43 -5.61
N VAL A 335 -13.36 3.63 -4.35
CA VAL A 335 -12.49 4.75 -3.94
C VAL A 335 -11.13 4.68 -4.66
N VAL A 336 -10.51 3.49 -4.72
CA VAL A 336 -9.22 3.29 -5.39
C VAL A 336 -9.31 3.58 -6.89
N ILE A 337 -10.43 3.28 -7.57
CA ILE A 337 -10.55 3.61 -9.00
C ILE A 337 -10.81 5.11 -9.20
N THR A 338 -11.66 5.73 -8.37
CA THR A 338 -12.13 7.09 -8.62
C THR A 338 -11.24 8.19 -8.05
N HIS A 339 -10.34 7.87 -7.10
CA HIS A 339 -9.63 8.91 -6.34
C HIS A 339 -8.84 9.88 -7.22
N GLN A 340 -8.11 9.42 -8.25
CA GLN A 340 -7.27 10.31 -9.06
C GLN A 340 -8.12 11.30 -9.86
N VAL A 341 -9.21 10.82 -10.46
CA VAL A 341 -10.18 11.69 -11.15
C VAL A 341 -10.82 12.69 -10.17
N VAL A 342 -11.20 12.23 -8.98
CA VAL A 342 -11.81 13.08 -7.95
C VAL A 342 -10.83 14.13 -7.43
N ASN A 343 -9.57 13.78 -7.18
CA ASN A 343 -8.52 14.69 -6.72
C ASN A 343 -8.26 15.78 -7.77
N MET A 344 -8.07 15.38 -9.04
CA MET A 344 -7.86 16.31 -10.15
C MET A 344 -9.03 17.27 -10.33
N LEU A 345 -10.27 16.77 -10.34
CA LEU A 345 -11.46 17.62 -10.46
C LEU A 345 -11.62 18.57 -9.27
N LEU A 346 -11.36 18.08 -8.05
CA LEU A 346 -11.41 18.90 -6.85
C LEU A 346 -10.41 20.05 -6.92
N LEU A 347 -9.15 19.76 -7.28
CA LEU A 347 -8.11 20.77 -7.41
C LEU A 347 -8.39 21.75 -8.54
N ALA A 348 -8.89 21.29 -9.69
CA ALA A 348 -9.28 22.17 -10.79
C ALA A 348 -10.40 23.14 -10.38
N VAL A 349 -11.44 22.66 -9.69
CA VAL A 349 -12.54 23.50 -9.18
C VAL A 349 -12.04 24.50 -8.13
N VAL A 350 -11.22 24.05 -7.18
CA VAL A 350 -10.65 24.95 -6.16
C VAL A 350 -9.77 26.01 -6.81
N THR A 351 -8.99 25.62 -7.82
CA THR A 351 -8.15 26.54 -8.59
C THR A 351 -9.00 27.60 -9.26
N ALA A 352 -10.00 27.19 -10.04
CA ALA A 352 -10.87 28.09 -10.80
C ALA A 352 -11.69 29.05 -9.94
N LEU A 353 -12.02 28.67 -8.70
CA LEU A 353 -12.85 29.48 -7.80
C LEU A 353 -12.02 30.39 -6.87
N PHE A 354 -10.84 29.96 -6.44
CA PHE A 354 -10.13 30.61 -5.33
C PHE A 354 -8.67 30.99 -5.61
N VAL A 355 -8.04 30.35 -6.60
CA VAL A 355 -6.61 30.53 -6.90
C VAL A 355 -6.42 31.36 -8.17
N ASP A 356 -7.01 30.92 -9.28
CA ASP A 356 -6.94 31.56 -10.58
C ASP A 356 -8.36 31.70 -11.16
N PHE A 357 -9.00 32.83 -10.81
CA PHE A 357 -10.45 33.00 -10.96
C PHE A 357 -10.89 32.91 -12.43
N GLY A 358 -11.75 31.93 -12.74
CA GLY A 358 -12.29 31.71 -14.07
C GLY A 358 -11.42 30.86 -15.00
N ASN A 359 -10.19 30.51 -14.59
CA ASN A 359 -9.31 29.62 -15.34
C ASN A 359 -9.44 28.19 -14.82
N PHE A 360 -9.99 27.32 -15.66
CA PHE A 360 -10.06 25.89 -15.36
C PHE A 360 -8.74 25.23 -15.76
N VAL A 361 -7.76 25.31 -14.86
CA VAL A 361 -6.49 24.60 -15.02
C VAL A 361 -6.78 23.12 -14.84
N ILE A 362 -6.76 22.36 -15.93
CA ILE A 362 -6.64 20.91 -15.83
C ILE A 362 -5.27 20.46 -16.34
N PHE A 363 -4.70 21.12 -17.35
CA PHE A 363 -3.39 20.81 -17.92
C PHE A 363 -2.82 22.07 -18.57
N GLY A 364 -1.52 22.34 -18.37
CA GLY A 364 -0.78 23.46 -18.94
C GLY A 364 0.56 23.00 -19.45
#